data_AF-A0A950T905-F1
#
_entry.id   AF-A0A950T905-F1
#
_cell.length_a   1.000
_cell.length_b   1.000
_cell.length_c   1.000
_cell.angle_alpha   90.00
_cell.angle_beta   90.00
_cell.angle_gamma   90.00
#
_symmetry.space_group_name_H-M   'P 1'
#
loop_
_entity.id
_entity.type
_entity.pdbx_description
1 polymer ?
#
loop_
_entity_poly.entity_id
_entity_poly.type
_entity_poly.pdbx_seq_one_letter_code
_entity_poly.pdbx_strand_id
1 'polypeptide(L)'
;MLKMAQKFKEVLEDIIMLVLNFSHPLTSEHKTQIEALAGRPIDEIRIIPVQIDQVKPLEPQIVAIVDAAQLSSEEWQTRSLLINPPGYAPAAFMLLAELHGRIG
;
A
#
# COMPACT_ATOMS: atom_id res chain seq x y z
N MET A 1 -8.74 -28.67 -13.69
CA MET A 1 -9.27 -27.29 -13.84
C MET A 1 -8.95 -26.39 -12.64
N LEU A 2 -9.33 -26.73 -11.40
CA LEU A 2 -9.15 -25.85 -10.23
C LEU A 2 -7.67 -25.44 -9.96
N LYS A 3 -6.73 -26.39 -10.03
CA LYS A 3 -5.29 -26.11 -9.86
C LYS A 3 -4.69 -25.20 -10.93
N MET A 4 -5.27 -25.18 -12.14
CA MET A 4 -4.76 -24.34 -13.22
C MET A 4 -5.22 -22.89 -13.04
N ALA A 5 -6.49 -22.69 -12.65
CA ALA A 5 -7.03 -21.37 -12.34
C ALA A 5 -6.30 -20.69 -11.18
N GLN A 6 -5.97 -21.45 -10.13
CA GLN A 6 -5.16 -20.97 -8.99
C GLN A 6 -3.79 -20.47 -9.46
N LYS A 7 -3.09 -21.28 -10.26
CA LYS A 7 -1.76 -20.93 -10.77
C LYS A 7 -1.78 -19.71 -11.71
N PHE A 8 -2.84 -19.55 -12.50
CA PHE A 8 -3.02 -18.33 -13.29
C PHE A 8 -3.26 -17.09 -12.41
N LYS A 9 -4.03 -17.23 -11.33
CA LYS A 9 -4.27 -16.14 -10.37
C LYS A 9 -2.98 -15.71 -9.67
N GLU A 10 -2.19 -16.66 -9.19
CA GLU A 10 -0.88 -16.40 -8.56
C GLU A 10 0.07 -15.66 -9.52
N VAL A 11 0.17 -16.12 -10.77
CA VAL A 11 1.01 -15.45 -11.79
C VAL A 11 0.50 -14.05 -12.10
N LEU A 12 -0.82 -13.82 -12.10
CA LEU A 12 -1.39 -12.49 -12.30
C LEU A 12 -1.08 -11.56 -11.12
N GLU A 13 -1.18 -12.06 -9.88
CA GLU A 13 -0.85 -11.31 -8.66
C GLU A 13 0.65 -10.94 -8.59
N ASP A 14 1.53 -11.76 -9.16
CA ASP A 14 2.98 -11.48 -9.24
C ASP A 14 3.35 -10.38 -10.26
N ILE A 15 2.52 -10.14 -11.27
CA ILE A 15 2.79 -9.15 -12.32
C ILE A 15 2.11 -7.80 -12.06
N ILE A 16 1.03 -7.77 -11.29
CA ILE A 16 0.27 -6.54 -10.99
C ILE A 16 0.60 -6.01 -9.60
N MET A 17 0.46 -4.71 -9.40
CA MET A 17 0.84 -4.03 -8.16
C MET A 17 -0.33 -3.29 -7.53
N LEU A 18 -0.49 -3.43 -6.20
CA LEU A 18 -1.38 -2.58 -5.42
C LEU A 18 -0.62 -1.35 -4.92
N VAL A 19 -1.15 -0.17 -5.19
CA VAL A 19 -0.64 1.10 -4.66
C VAL A 19 -1.44 1.51 -3.43
N LEU A 20 -0.80 1.56 -2.27
CA LEU A 20 -1.36 2.17 -1.06
C LEU A 20 -0.97 3.65 -1.02
N ASN A 21 -1.94 4.52 -1.27
CA ASN A 21 -1.73 5.96 -1.34
C ASN A 21 -2.23 6.66 -0.07
N PHE A 22 -1.30 7.08 0.77
CA PHE A 22 -1.56 7.84 2.01
C PHE A 22 -1.48 9.36 1.80
N SER A 23 -1.49 9.80 0.53
CA SER A 23 -1.38 11.20 0.12
C SER A 23 -2.60 11.63 -0.70
N HIS A 24 -2.52 12.79 -1.34
CA HIS A 24 -3.54 13.29 -2.25
C HIS A 24 -3.73 12.38 -3.48
N PRO A 25 -4.87 12.48 -4.18
CA PRO A 25 -5.13 11.68 -5.38
C PRO A 25 -4.02 11.80 -6.43
N LEU A 26 -3.65 10.67 -7.02
CA LEU A 26 -2.64 10.60 -8.09
C LEU A 26 -3.26 10.98 -9.44
N THR A 27 -2.56 11.85 -10.18
CA THR A 27 -2.92 12.20 -11.57
C THR A 27 -2.67 11.01 -12.50
N SER A 28 -3.21 11.05 -13.72
CA SER A 28 -2.93 10.02 -14.72
C SER A 28 -1.44 9.92 -15.05
N GLU A 29 -0.75 11.06 -15.13
CA GLU A 29 0.70 11.13 -15.35
C GLU A 29 1.48 10.43 -14.23
N HIS A 30 1.11 10.66 -12.97
CA HIS A 30 1.74 9.96 -11.84
C HIS A 30 1.58 8.44 -11.96
N LYS A 31 0.40 7.96 -12.36
CA LYS A 31 0.14 6.52 -12.51
C LYS A 31 1.01 5.91 -13.59
N THR A 32 1.10 6.55 -14.76
CA THR A 32 1.97 6.11 -15.85
C THR A 32 3.44 6.08 -15.44
N GLN A 33 3.91 7.08 -14.70
CA GLN A 33 5.28 7.11 -14.19
C GLN A 33 5.55 6.01 -13.16
N ILE A 34 4.59 5.75 -12.26
CA ILE A 34 4.67 4.67 -11.28
C ILE A 34 4.80 3.32 -12.00
N GLU A 35 3.95 3.03 -12.99
CA GLU A 35 4.01 1.77 -13.74
C GLU A 35 5.34 1.61 -14.48
N ALA A 36 5.83 2.70 -15.10
CA ALA A 36 7.11 2.69 -15.80
C ALA A 36 8.29 2.43 -14.85
N LEU A 37 8.29 3.04 -13.66
CA LEU A 37 9.36 2.88 -12.66
C LEU A 37 9.30 1.51 -11.96
N ALA A 38 8.09 1.01 -11.67
CA ALA A 38 7.89 -0.27 -11.02
C ALA A 38 8.06 -1.46 -11.99
N GLY A 39 7.97 -1.23 -13.30
CA GLY A 39 8.00 -2.28 -14.32
C GLY A 39 6.80 -3.23 -14.25
N ARG A 40 5.72 -2.79 -13.59
CA ARG A 40 4.52 -3.58 -13.31
C ARG A 40 3.28 -2.69 -13.45
N PRO A 41 2.20 -3.16 -14.10
CA PRO A 41 0.93 -2.45 -14.13
C PRO A 41 0.32 -2.29 -12.74
N ILE A 42 -0.40 -1.20 -12.53
CA ILE A 42 -1.19 -0.98 -11.32
C ILE A 42 -2.50 -1.78 -11.44
N ASP A 43 -2.75 -2.65 -10.46
CA ASP A 43 -4.03 -3.34 -10.27
C ASP A 43 -5.08 -2.37 -9.71
N GLU A 44 -4.73 -1.75 -8.59
CA GLU A 44 -5.60 -0.91 -7.80
C GLU A 44 -4.78 0.20 -7.14
N ILE A 45 -5.40 1.37 -6.96
CA ILE A 45 -4.88 2.44 -6.10
C ILE A 45 -5.85 2.63 -4.95
N ARG A 46 -5.43 2.23 -3.75
CA ARG A 46 -6.21 2.40 -2.53
C ARG A 46 -5.81 3.70 -1.86
N ILE A 47 -6.70 4.68 -1.88
CA ILE A 47 -6.50 5.97 -1.23
C ILE A 47 -6.92 5.85 0.23
N ILE A 48 -5.96 6.04 1.15
CA ILE A 48 -6.17 5.95 2.59
C ILE A 48 -5.99 7.36 3.17
N PRO A 49 -7.07 8.02 3.60
CA PRO A 49 -6.98 9.37 4.16
C PRO A 49 -6.11 9.40 5.42
N VAL A 50 -5.13 10.30 5.44
CA VAL A 50 -4.30 10.55 6.62
C VAL A 50 -4.74 11.86 7.27
N GLN A 51 -5.33 11.73 8.46
CA GLN A 51 -5.73 12.85 9.30
C GLN A 51 -5.10 12.66 10.67
N ILE A 52 -4.11 13.49 10.98
CA ILE A 52 -3.36 13.40 12.24
C ILE A 52 -3.83 14.47 13.21
N ASP A 53 -4.28 14.02 14.37
CA ASP A 53 -4.48 14.86 15.54
C ASP A 53 -3.14 15.03 16.26
N GLN A 54 -2.55 16.22 16.14
CA GLN A 54 -1.23 16.53 16.70
C GLN A 54 -1.20 16.62 18.23
N VAL A 55 -2.36 16.67 18.90
CA VAL A 55 -2.43 16.69 20.38
C VAL A 55 -2.56 15.30 20.98
N LYS A 56 -2.68 14.25 20.15
CA LYS A 56 -2.76 12.85 20.59
C LYS A 56 -1.47 12.09 20.23
N PRO A 57 -1.18 10.96 20.90
CA PRO A 57 -0.09 10.07 20.50
C PRO A 57 -0.22 9.64 19.04
N LEU A 58 0.89 9.66 18.30
CA LEU A 58 0.90 9.38 16.86
C LEU A 58 0.79 7.88 16.55
N GLU A 59 1.38 7.00 17.38
CA GLU A 59 1.38 5.54 17.20
C GLU A 59 -0.02 4.94 16.97
N PRO A 60 -1.01 5.08 17.88
CA PRO A 60 -2.33 4.48 17.68
C PRO A 60 -3.06 5.04 16.45
N GLN A 61 -2.75 6.28 16.05
CA GLN A 61 -3.30 6.87 14.82
C GLN A 61 -2.71 6.22 13.58
N ILE A 62 -1.40 5.94 13.57
CA ILE A 62 -0.71 5.27 12.48
C ILE A 62 -1.17 3.82 12.33
N VAL A 63 -1.32 3.08 13.43
CA VAL A 63 -1.86 1.71 13.40
C VAL A 63 -3.24 1.71 12.74
N ALA A 64 -4.14 2.61 13.16
CA ALA A 64 -5.47 2.72 12.58
C ALA A 64 -5.46 3.11 11.08
N ILE A 65 -4.52 3.98 10.68
CA ILE A 65 -4.31 4.35 9.27
C ILE A 65 -3.84 3.15 8.45
N VAL A 66 -2.90 2.35 8.95
CA VAL A 66 -2.40 1.16 8.24
C VAL A 66 -3.46 0.06 8.19
N ASP A 67 -4.25 -0.12 9.25
CA ASP A 67 -5.37 -1.05 9.29
C ASP A 67 -6.47 -0.72 8.27
N ALA A 68 -6.64 0.58 7.95
CA ALA A 68 -7.58 1.01 6.92
C ALA A 68 -7.19 0.53 5.51
N ALA A 69 -5.98 0.00 5.30
CA ALA A 69 -5.62 -0.70 4.06
C ALA A 69 -6.39 -2.01 3.86
N GLN A 70 -6.96 -2.60 4.93
CA GLN A 70 -7.78 -3.82 4.90
C GLN A 70 -7.10 -5.01 4.21
N LEU A 71 -5.77 -5.09 4.30
CA LEU A 71 -5.02 -6.25 3.86
C LEU A 71 -4.92 -7.27 4.99
N SER A 72 -5.12 -8.53 4.65
CA SER A 72 -4.82 -9.65 5.54
C SER A 72 -3.31 -9.76 5.81
N SER A 73 -2.92 -10.48 6.87
CA SER A 73 -1.50 -10.72 7.17
C SER A 73 -0.77 -11.42 6.02
N GLU A 74 -1.46 -12.29 5.28
CA GLU A 74 -0.90 -12.96 4.10
C GLU A 74 -0.66 -11.95 2.97
N GLU A 75 -1.65 -11.11 2.64
CA GLU A 75 -1.50 -10.11 1.58
C GLU A 75 -0.40 -9.09 1.86
N TRP A 76 -0.17 -8.71 3.14
CA TRP A 76 0.94 -7.84 3.50
C TRP A 76 2.31 -8.42 3.13
N GLN A 77 2.46 -9.75 3.18
CA GLN A 77 3.73 -10.44 2.96
C GLN A 77 3.91 -10.89 1.50
N THR A 78 2.81 -11.15 0.79
CA THR A 78 2.87 -11.80 -0.53
C THR A 78 2.51 -10.85 -1.68
N ARG A 79 1.66 -9.85 -1.44
CA ARG A 79 1.19 -8.96 -2.52
C ARG A 79 2.31 -8.03 -2.95
N SER A 80 2.39 -7.74 -4.24
CA SER A 80 3.28 -6.69 -4.77
C SER A 80 2.74 -5.32 -4.35
N LEU A 81 3.35 -4.68 -3.36
CA LEU A 81 2.91 -3.40 -2.80
C LEU A 81 3.83 -2.24 -3.22
N LEU A 82 3.23 -1.10 -3.55
CA LEU A 82 3.91 0.20 -3.59
C LEU A 82 3.24 1.17 -2.62
N ILE A 83 4.07 1.82 -1.80
CA ILE A 83 3.62 2.71 -0.75
C ILE A 83 3.92 4.15 -1.15
N ASN A 84 2.88 4.98 -1.28
CA ASN A 84 3.04 6.43 -1.35
C ASN A 84 2.75 7.03 0.03
N PRO A 85 3.78 7.43 0.80
CA PRO A 85 3.62 7.87 2.19
C PRO A 85 2.87 9.21 2.30
N PRO A 86 2.37 9.56 3.50
CA PRO A 86 1.78 10.87 3.74
C PRO A 86 2.85 11.99 3.68
N GLY A 87 2.43 13.20 3.35
CA GLY A 87 3.33 14.37 3.31
C GLY A 87 3.81 14.86 4.68
N TYR A 88 3.15 14.45 5.77
CA TYR A 88 3.58 14.80 7.13
C TYR A 88 4.70 13.86 7.59
N ALA A 89 5.94 14.37 7.64
CA ALA A 89 7.14 13.55 7.84
C ALA A 89 7.11 12.63 9.08
N PRO A 90 6.70 13.08 10.29
CA PRO A 90 6.59 12.18 11.44
C PRO A 90 5.65 11.01 11.20
N ALA A 91 4.51 11.25 10.55
CA ALA A 91 3.58 10.18 10.18
C ALA A 91 4.18 9.24 9.13
N ALA A 92 4.93 9.76 8.15
CA ALA A 92 5.59 8.93 7.15
C ALA A 92 6.61 7.96 7.79
N PHE A 93 7.46 8.45 8.70
CA PHE A 93 8.45 7.60 9.37
C PHE A 93 7.82 6.57 10.30
N MET A 94 6.78 6.94 11.05
CA MET A 94 6.07 5.98 11.89
C MET A 94 5.30 4.95 11.08
N LEU A 95 4.71 5.35 9.95
CA LEU A 95 4.08 4.43 9.01
C LEU A 95 5.10 3.42 8.46
N LEU A 96 6.32 3.85 8.10
CA LEU A 96 7.37 2.93 7.69
C LEU A 96 7.75 1.93 8.79
N ALA A 97 7.83 2.37 10.05
CA ALA A 97 8.11 1.48 11.18
C ALA A 97 7.00 0.44 11.39
N GLU A 98 5.73 0.87 11.31
CA GLU A 98 4.57 -0.03 11.39
C GLU A 98 4.54 -1.03 10.23
N LEU A 99 4.82 -0.59 9.00
CA LEU A 99 4.87 -1.46 7.82
C LEU A 99 5.98 -2.51 7.92
N HIS A 100 7.16 -2.15 8.42
CA HIS A 100 8.24 -3.12 8.67
C HIS A 100 7.80 -4.24 9.63
N GLY A 101 6.95 -3.94 10.62
CA GLY A 101 6.37 -4.97 11.50
C GLY A 101 5.42 -5.94 10.80
N ARG A 102 4.79 -5.53 9.69
CA ARG A 102 3.81 -6.34 8.93
C ARG A 102 4.42 -7.12 7.78
N ILE A 103 5.39 -6.50 7.10
CA ILE A 103 5.99 -7.00 5.86
C ILE A 103 7.28 -7.78 6.15
N GLY A 104 7.96 -7.50 7.28
CA GLY A 104 9.31 -7.98 7.59
C GLY A 104 10.39 -7.12 6.94
#